data_AF-A0A2E1HN66-F1
#
_entry.id   AF-A0A2E1HN66-F1
#
_cell.length_a   1.000
_cell.length_b   1.000
_cell.length_c   1.000
_cell.angle_alpha   90.00
_cell.angle_beta   90.00
_cell.angle_gamma   90.00
#
_symmetry.space_group_name_H-M   'P 1'
#
loop_
_entity.id
_entity.type
_entity.pdbx_description
1 polymer ?
#
loop_
_entity_poly.entity_id
_entity_poly.type
_entity_poly.pdbx_seq_one_letter_code
_entity_poly.pdbx_strand_id
1 'polypeptide(L)'
;MKSVTADKEKIKTIVSIMDDSKYYTLSEKAPEIDIKDLRDASIIQTEKRILDSLTSDKNLIQAIQALDDAHTSSNLLSERLCTWQAHTTGESRGTVDYLLNKESLPFPISDLKDTYLHLQILIENLSKYIDEEAPKVFPEIVKLLDAQLTVRLVSFAGSLAKLARLPSSTIQLLGAEKALFRHMSDGSLPPKHGILYQHPSVKGTHNKKKGKVTRSLASKVAIAAKIDFYRGKNE
;
A
#
# COMPACT_ATOMS: atom_id res chain seq x y z
N MET A 1 35.69 27.24 19.05
CA MET A 1 34.67 26.20 19.35
C MET A 1 33.33 26.74 19.86
N LYS A 2 33.17 28.02 20.25
CA LYS A 2 31.89 28.59 20.74
C LYS A 2 30.90 29.07 19.65
N SER A 3 31.32 29.26 18.39
CA SER A 3 30.43 29.84 17.35
C SER A 3 29.47 28.82 16.72
N VAL A 4 29.94 27.61 16.42
CA VAL A 4 29.11 26.56 15.78
C VAL A 4 28.00 26.04 16.69
N THR A 5 28.19 26.09 18.02
CA THR A 5 27.17 25.71 19.01
C THR A 5 26.10 26.79 19.17
N ALA A 6 26.46 28.07 19.09
CA ALA A 6 25.52 29.18 19.17
C ALA A 6 24.59 29.25 17.95
N ASP A 7 25.11 29.00 16.74
CA ASP A 7 24.30 28.94 15.52
C ASP A 7 23.28 27.78 15.56
N LYS A 8 23.67 26.62 16.13
CA LYS A 8 22.76 25.47 16.30
C LYS A 8 21.66 25.72 17.32
N GLU A 9 21.92 26.45 18.40
CA GLU A 9 20.89 26.83 19.37
C GLU A 9 19.91 27.86 18.79
N LYS A 10 20.41 28.79 17.97
CA LYS A 10 19.58 29.76 17.24
C LYS A 10 18.65 29.07 16.25
N ILE A 11 19.17 28.13 15.46
CA ILE A 11 18.37 27.33 14.51
C ILE A 11 17.32 26.47 15.23
N LYS A 12 17.67 25.82 16.36
CA LYS A 12 16.70 25.07 17.18
C LYS A 12 15.58 25.96 17.75
N THR A 13 15.91 27.19 18.12
CA THR A 13 14.93 28.18 18.60
C THR A 13 13.96 28.55 17.48
N ILE A 14 14.46 28.76 16.26
CA ILE A 14 13.64 29.04 15.07
C ILE A 14 12.74 27.84 14.74
N VAL A 15 13.25 26.60 14.79
CA VAL A 15 12.44 25.39 14.61
C VAL A 15 11.32 25.31 15.65
N SER A 16 11.60 25.65 16.91
CA SER A 16 10.60 25.70 17.97
C SER A 16 9.53 26.75 17.71
N ILE A 17 9.90 27.95 17.22
CA ILE A 17 8.96 29.00 16.83
C ILE A 17 8.07 28.54 15.66
N MET A 18 8.65 27.81 14.70
CA MET A 18 7.90 27.28 13.54
C MET A 18 6.95 26.12 13.90
N ASP A 19 7.20 25.39 14.99
CA ASP A 19 6.33 24.32 15.48
C ASP A 19 5.23 24.84 16.44
N ASP A 20 5.38 26.05 17.00
CA ASP A 20 4.46 26.60 18.00
C ASP A 20 3.26 27.32 17.35
N SER A 21 2.06 26.77 17.52
CA SER A 21 0.81 27.29 16.92
C SER A 21 0.42 28.71 17.35
N LYS A 22 1.04 29.22 18.42
CA LYS A 22 0.79 30.54 19.01
C LYS A 22 1.15 31.71 18.07
N TYR A 23 2.12 31.53 17.17
CA TYR A 23 2.57 32.60 16.28
C TYR A 23 1.70 32.80 15.03
N TYR A 24 0.70 31.94 14.80
CA TYR A 24 -0.25 32.12 13.69
C TYR A 24 -1.36 33.16 13.97
N THR A 25 -1.52 33.61 15.22
CA THR A 25 -2.68 34.41 15.66
C THR A 25 -2.36 35.77 16.27
N LEU A 26 -1.10 36.25 16.26
CA LEU A 26 -0.73 37.51 16.89
C LEU A 26 -0.40 38.62 15.89
N SER A 27 -0.93 39.81 16.16
CA SER A 27 -0.51 41.10 15.56
C SER A 27 0.86 41.57 16.06
N GLU A 28 1.69 40.65 16.55
CA GLU A 28 3.05 40.91 17.01
C GLU A 28 4.00 40.87 15.81
N LYS A 29 4.97 41.79 15.78
CA LYS A 29 6.01 41.79 14.75
C LYS A 29 6.78 40.47 14.84
N ALA A 30 6.76 39.71 13.75
CA ALA A 30 7.58 38.51 13.61
C ALA A 30 9.06 38.87 13.90
N PRO A 31 9.80 38.00 14.62
CA PRO A 31 11.22 38.24 14.87
C PRO A 31 11.99 38.37 13.56
N GLU A 32 12.95 39.30 13.53
CA GLU A 32 13.81 39.52 12.37
C GLU A 32 14.81 38.35 12.27
N ILE A 33 14.47 37.36 11.45
CA ILE A 33 15.26 36.13 11.25
C ILE A 33 16.00 36.25 9.91
N ASP A 34 17.29 35.92 9.90
CA ASP A 34 18.07 35.84 8.66
C ASP A 34 17.55 34.72 7.76
N ILE A 35 17.48 34.98 6.45
CA ILE A 35 16.95 34.05 5.45
C ILE A 35 17.74 32.73 5.46
N LYS A 36 19.04 32.79 5.72
CA LYS A 36 19.90 31.61 5.80
C LYS A 36 19.52 30.72 6.98
N ASP A 37 19.35 31.30 8.17
CA ASP A 37 18.94 30.58 9.37
C ASP A 37 17.53 29.98 9.23
N LEU A 38 16.61 30.69 8.55
CA LEU A 38 15.25 30.22 8.28
C LEU A 38 15.22 29.04 7.31
N ARG A 39 16.07 29.05 6.26
CA ARG A 39 16.20 27.94 5.32
C ARG A 39 16.67 26.69 6.06
N ASP A 40 17.72 26.80 6.86
CA ASP A 40 18.30 25.66 7.59
C ASP A 40 17.29 25.08 8.60
N ALA A 41 16.56 25.94 9.31
CA ALA A 41 15.46 25.53 10.18
C ALA A 41 14.33 24.83 9.42
N SER A 42 13.96 25.33 8.24
CA SER A 42 12.91 24.72 7.39
C SER A 42 13.31 23.33 6.86
N ILE A 43 14.58 23.15 6.51
CA ILE A 43 15.12 21.84 6.11
C ILE A 43 15.00 20.87 7.28
N ILE A 44 15.47 21.24 8.46
CA ILE A 44 15.40 20.40 9.66
C ILE A 44 13.94 20.05 10.01
N GLN A 45 13.03 21.02 9.95
CA GLN A 45 11.60 20.77 10.20
C GLN A 45 11.01 19.80 9.18
N THR A 46 11.39 19.93 7.90
CA THR A 46 10.93 19.05 6.83
C THR A 46 11.48 17.65 6.98
N GLU A 47 12.77 17.50 7.31
CA GLU A 47 13.39 16.21 7.60
C GLU A 47 12.67 15.49 8.74
N LYS A 48 12.37 16.20 9.82
CA LYS A 48 11.60 15.67 10.95
C LYS A 48 10.19 15.23 10.51
N ARG A 49 9.48 16.06 9.74
CA ARG A 49 8.16 15.71 9.20
C ARG A 49 8.20 14.51 8.25
N ILE A 50 9.27 14.35 7.47
CA ILE A 50 9.45 13.19 6.59
C ILE A 50 9.61 11.94 7.45
N LEU A 51 10.47 11.98 8.47
CA LEU A 51 10.68 10.86 9.40
C LEU A 51 9.38 10.47 10.12
N ASP A 52 8.64 11.45 10.65
CA ASP A 52 7.34 11.22 11.28
C ASP A 52 6.30 10.63 10.31
N SER A 53 6.49 10.84 9.00
CA SER A 53 5.62 10.28 7.98
C SER A 53 5.95 8.84 7.60
N LEU A 54 7.10 8.28 8.01
CA LEU A 54 7.50 6.89 7.73
C LEU A 54 6.78 5.93 8.68
N THR A 55 5.48 5.82 8.50
CA THR A 55 4.62 4.97 9.32
C THR A 55 4.64 3.51 8.85
N SER A 56 4.47 2.57 9.76
CA SER A 56 4.54 1.12 9.46
C SER A 56 3.53 0.66 8.40
N ASP A 57 2.38 1.34 8.30
CA ASP A 57 1.39 1.09 7.25
C ASP A 57 1.94 1.40 5.85
N LYS A 58 2.79 2.41 5.68
CA LYS A 58 3.43 2.72 4.39
C LYS A 58 4.41 1.64 3.95
N ASN A 59 5.17 1.05 4.88
CA ASN A 59 6.06 -0.06 4.57
C ASN A 59 5.26 -1.28 4.08
N LEU A 60 4.14 -1.58 4.73
CA LEU A 60 3.22 -2.63 4.28
C LEU A 60 2.61 -2.32 2.90
N ILE A 61 2.28 -1.06 2.61
CA ILE A 61 1.84 -0.64 1.27
C ILE A 61 2.92 -0.94 0.22
N GLN A 62 4.19 -0.67 0.51
CA GLN A 62 5.29 -1.01 -0.42
C GLN A 62 5.42 -2.52 -0.60
N ALA A 63 5.31 -3.30 0.48
CA ALA A 63 5.39 -4.76 0.42
C ALA A 63 4.27 -5.37 -0.44
N ILE A 64 3.01 -4.89 -0.30
CA ILE A 64 1.90 -5.43 -1.11
C ILE A 64 2.01 -5.03 -2.59
N GLN A 65 2.50 -3.82 -2.89
CA GLN A 65 2.75 -3.39 -4.28
C GLN A 65 3.85 -4.24 -4.91
N ALA A 66 4.95 -4.48 -4.18
CA ALA A 66 6.01 -5.38 -4.63
C ALA A 66 5.51 -6.81 -4.84
N LEU A 67 4.59 -7.31 -3.99
CA LEU A 67 3.97 -8.61 -4.16
C LEU A 67 3.13 -8.69 -5.44
N ASP A 68 2.30 -7.67 -5.72
CA ASP A 68 1.47 -7.60 -6.93
C ASP A 68 2.35 -7.48 -8.20
N ASP A 69 3.45 -6.72 -8.14
CA ASP A 69 4.44 -6.61 -9.22
C ASP A 69 5.18 -7.93 -9.47
N ALA A 70 5.54 -8.64 -8.39
CA ALA A 70 6.19 -9.95 -8.47
C ALA A 70 5.26 -11.00 -9.09
N HIS A 71 3.98 -11.03 -8.70
CA HIS A 71 2.98 -11.89 -9.35
C HIS A 71 2.82 -11.59 -10.84
N THR A 72 2.75 -10.31 -11.20
CA THR A 72 2.63 -9.89 -12.62
C THR A 72 3.86 -10.32 -13.42
N SER A 73 5.05 -10.09 -12.87
CA SER A 73 6.32 -10.49 -13.48
C SER A 73 6.43 -12.01 -13.61
N SER A 74 6.05 -12.74 -12.56
CA SER A 74 6.01 -14.20 -12.55
C SER A 74 5.11 -14.75 -13.66
N ASN A 75 3.89 -14.23 -13.82
CA ASN A 75 2.99 -14.62 -14.91
C ASN A 75 3.59 -14.34 -16.29
N LEU A 76 4.24 -13.18 -16.48
CA LEU A 76 4.88 -12.85 -17.76
C LEU A 76 6.03 -13.81 -18.07
N LEU A 77 6.88 -14.11 -17.08
CA LEU A 77 7.98 -15.05 -17.24
C LEU A 77 7.48 -16.47 -17.50
N SER A 78 6.40 -16.88 -16.83
CA SER A 78 5.80 -18.20 -16.99
C SER A 78 5.27 -18.40 -18.42
N GLU A 79 4.55 -17.41 -18.95
CA GLU A 79 4.09 -17.39 -20.35
C GLU A 79 5.26 -17.43 -21.34
N ARG A 80 6.31 -16.64 -21.08
CA ARG A 80 7.51 -16.58 -21.93
C ARG A 80 8.27 -17.90 -21.93
N LEU A 81 8.45 -18.52 -20.76
CA LEU A 81 9.14 -19.79 -20.59
C LEU A 81 8.44 -20.90 -21.37
N CYS A 82 7.11 -21.04 -21.21
CA CYS A 82 6.31 -22.00 -21.95
C CYS A 82 6.40 -21.80 -23.46
N THR A 83 6.29 -20.55 -23.92
CA THR A 83 6.29 -20.24 -25.35
C THR A 83 7.66 -20.49 -25.97
N TRP A 84 8.74 -20.09 -25.30
CA TRP A 84 10.10 -20.26 -25.80
C TRP A 84 10.47 -21.74 -25.86
N GLN A 85 10.18 -22.52 -24.81
CA GLN A 85 10.46 -23.95 -24.82
C GLN A 85 9.73 -24.69 -25.94
N ALA A 86 8.44 -24.39 -26.15
CA ALA A 86 7.66 -24.98 -27.23
C ALA A 86 8.26 -24.66 -28.61
N HIS A 87 8.64 -23.40 -28.84
CA HIS A 87 9.26 -23.00 -30.11
C HIS A 87 10.63 -23.64 -30.34
N THR A 88 11.45 -23.80 -29.30
CA THR A 88 12.80 -24.38 -29.41
C THR A 88 12.76 -25.89 -29.62
N THR A 89 11.82 -26.59 -28.97
CA THR A 89 11.74 -28.06 -29.04
C THR A 89 10.82 -28.57 -30.14
N GLY A 90 9.93 -27.72 -30.67
CA GLY A 90 8.85 -28.13 -31.56
C GLY A 90 7.74 -28.92 -30.84
N GLU A 91 7.80 -29.03 -29.51
CA GLU A 91 6.76 -29.65 -28.69
C GLU A 91 5.54 -28.73 -28.56
N SER A 92 4.39 -29.33 -28.22
CA SER A 92 3.20 -28.55 -27.86
C SER A 92 3.47 -27.73 -26.60
N ARG A 93 2.82 -26.56 -26.49
CA ARG A 93 2.97 -25.67 -25.34
C ARG A 93 2.50 -26.35 -24.06
N GLY A 94 3.44 -26.71 -23.20
CA GLY A 94 3.19 -27.28 -21.88
C GLY A 94 2.82 -26.24 -20.82
N THR A 95 2.41 -26.72 -19.64
CA THR A 95 2.27 -25.90 -18.44
C THR A 95 3.64 -25.59 -17.83
N VAL A 96 3.68 -24.53 -17.02
CA VAL A 96 4.91 -24.11 -16.34
C VAL A 96 5.40 -25.22 -15.41
N ASP A 97 4.49 -25.86 -14.67
CA ASP A 97 4.80 -26.95 -13.73
C ASP A 97 5.52 -28.12 -14.41
N TYR A 98 5.12 -28.47 -15.64
CA TYR A 98 5.79 -29.50 -16.41
C TYR A 98 7.26 -29.11 -16.72
N LEU A 99 7.50 -27.83 -17.04
CA LEU A 99 8.85 -27.33 -17.32
C LEU A 99 9.71 -27.20 -16.07
N LEU A 100 9.10 -26.93 -14.92
CA LEU A 100 9.82 -26.91 -13.63
C LEU A 100 10.37 -28.28 -13.27
N ASN A 101 9.62 -29.35 -13.58
CA ASN A 101 10.04 -30.73 -13.33
C ASN A 101 11.07 -31.28 -14.33
N LYS A 102 11.32 -30.59 -15.46
CA LYS A 102 12.30 -31.02 -16.47
C LYS A 102 13.73 -30.78 -15.94
N GLU A 103 14.55 -31.83 -15.94
CA GLU A 103 15.91 -31.82 -15.34
C GLU A 103 16.84 -30.78 -15.97
N SER A 104 16.77 -30.57 -17.29
CA SER A 104 17.54 -29.51 -17.94
C SER A 104 16.78 -28.84 -19.07
N LEU A 105 16.93 -27.51 -19.13
CA LEU A 105 16.51 -26.68 -20.24
C LEU A 105 17.78 -26.12 -20.91
N PRO A 106 17.79 -25.96 -22.23
CA PRO A 106 18.95 -25.40 -22.92
C PRO A 106 19.16 -23.94 -22.52
N PHE A 107 20.42 -23.51 -22.43
CA PHE A 107 20.77 -22.10 -22.32
C PHE A 107 20.23 -21.34 -23.55
N PRO A 108 19.62 -20.14 -23.41
CA PRO A 108 19.43 -19.33 -22.19
C PRO A 108 18.11 -19.57 -21.42
N ILE A 109 17.31 -20.57 -21.78
CA ILE A 109 15.99 -20.85 -21.17
C ILE A 109 16.13 -21.31 -19.71
N SER A 110 17.25 -21.96 -19.38
CA SER A 110 17.62 -22.31 -17.99
C SER A 110 17.62 -21.09 -17.07
N ASP A 111 18.30 -20.02 -17.47
CA ASP A 111 18.46 -18.81 -16.64
C ASP A 111 17.11 -18.11 -16.42
N LEU A 112 16.22 -18.19 -17.42
CA LEU A 112 14.86 -17.70 -17.30
C LEU A 112 14.03 -18.53 -16.30
N LYS A 113 14.19 -19.86 -16.30
CA LYS A 113 13.58 -20.76 -15.31
C LYS A 113 14.08 -20.44 -13.91
N ASP A 114 15.39 -20.24 -13.73
CA ASP A 114 15.97 -19.90 -12.42
C ASP A 114 15.46 -18.55 -11.92
N THR A 115 15.37 -17.55 -12.80
CA THR A 115 14.78 -16.25 -12.47
C THR A 115 13.32 -16.37 -12.05
N TYR A 116 12.53 -17.21 -12.76
CA TYR A 116 11.15 -17.50 -12.38
C TYR A 116 11.06 -18.15 -11.00
N LEU A 117 11.92 -19.13 -10.69
CA LEU A 117 11.97 -19.77 -9.37
C LEU A 117 12.33 -18.77 -8.26
N HIS A 118 13.30 -17.88 -8.51
CA HIS A 118 13.63 -16.81 -7.57
C HIS A 118 12.45 -15.86 -7.33
N LEU A 119 11.64 -15.55 -8.36
CA LEU A 119 10.41 -14.77 -8.18
C LEU A 119 9.36 -15.50 -7.35
N GLN A 120 9.23 -16.83 -7.48
CA GLN A 120 8.31 -17.59 -6.61
C GLN A 120 8.71 -17.49 -5.14
N ILE A 121 10.01 -17.66 -4.85
CA ILE A 121 10.55 -17.49 -3.49
C ILE A 121 10.29 -16.07 -2.96
N LEU A 122 10.47 -15.05 -3.80
CA LEU A 122 10.17 -13.67 -3.43
C LEU A 122 8.69 -13.46 -3.07
N ILE A 123 7.78 -14.01 -3.89
CA ILE A 123 6.32 -13.97 -3.64
C ILE A 123 5.99 -14.61 -2.29
N GLU A 124 6.53 -15.78 -2.00
CA GLU A 124 6.31 -16.49 -0.73
C GLU A 124 6.81 -15.67 0.46
N ASN A 125 8.03 -15.12 0.36
CA ASN A 125 8.62 -14.29 1.41
C ASN A 125 7.83 -13.01 1.67
N LEU A 126 7.39 -12.31 0.61
CA LEU A 126 6.57 -11.11 0.73
C LEU A 126 5.20 -11.42 1.32
N SER A 127 4.55 -12.50 0.88
CA SER A 127 3.28 -12.95 1.47
C SER A 127 3.43 -13.19 2.96
N LYS A 128 4.43 -13.98 3.36
CA LYS A 128 4.69 -14.30 4.76
C LYS A 128 4.96 -13.05 5.60
N TYR A 129 5.78 -12.14 5.09
CA TYR A 129 6.06 -10.86 5.76
C TYR A 129 4.76 -10.06 5.99
N ILE A 130 3.89 -9.95 4.98
CA ILE A 130 2.62 -9.24 5.12
C ILE A 130 1.70 -9.94 6.12
N ASP A 131 1.62 -11.27 6.10
CA ASP A 131 0.79 -12.05 7.01
C ASP A 131 1.24 -11.92 8.48
N GLU A 132 2.54 -11.75 8.73
CA GLU A 132 3.11 -11.56 10.07
C GLU A 132 3.01 -10.11 10.58
N GLU A 133 3.21 -9.11 9.71
CA GLU A 133 3.28 -7.71 10.10
C GLU A 133 1.94 -6.98 10.07
N ALA A 134 1.04 -7.31 9.13
CA ALA A 134 -0.26 -6.62 9.00
C ALA A 134 -1.14 -6.70 10.27
N PRO A 135 -1.24 -7.83 11.00
CA PRO A 135 -2.01 -7.90 12.24
C PRO A 135 -1.48 -6.99 13.35
N LYS A 136 -0.18 -6.65 13.32
CA LYS A 136 0.44 -5.73 14.29
C LYS A 136 0.04 -4.28 14.05
N VAL A 137 -0.25 -3.92 12.79
CA VAL A 137 -0.60 -2.55 12.39
C VAL A 137 -2.12 -2.35 12.30
N PHE A 138 -2.88 -3.35 11.85
CA PHE A 138 -4.33 -3.26 11.60
C PHE A 138 -5.12 -4.42 12.26
N PRO A 139 -5.06 -4.57 13.60
CA PRO A 139 -5.58 -5.75 14.27
C PRO A 139 -7.09 -5.97 14.08
N GLU A 140 -7.90 -4.91 14.01
CA GLU A 140 -9.35 -5.05 13.86
C GLU A 140 -9.76 -5.25 12.39
N ILE A 141 -9.12 -4.57 11.43
CA ILE A 141 -9.45 -4.78 10.01
C ILE A 141 -9.06 -6.19 9.57
N VAL A 142 -7.89 -6.70 9.97
CA VAL A 142 -7.41 -8.04 9.58
C VAL A 142 -8.35 -9.14 10.06
N LYS A 143 -8.95 -9.01 11.25
CA LYS A 143 -9.98 -9.96 11.75
C LYS A 143 -11.20 -10.06 10.84
N LEU A 144 -11.53 -9.01 10.10
CA LEU A 144 -12.72 -8.95 9.24
C LEU A 144 -12.46 -9.40 7.80
N LEU A 145 -11.22 -9.29 7.32
CA LEU A 145 -10.85 -9.56 5.93
C LEU A 145 -9.81 -10.69 5.89
N ASP A 146 -8.55 -10.33 5.77
CA ASP A 146 -7.33 -11.11 5.96
C ASP A 146 -6.17 -10.09 5.89
N ALA A 147 -4.92 -10.53 6.06
CA ALA A 147 -3.77 -9.62 6.03
C ALA A 147 -3.63 -8.94 4.66
N GLN A 148 -3.49 -9.70 3.58
CA GLN A 148 -3.22 -9.15 2.25
C GLN A 148 -4.33 -8.24 1.72
N LEU A 149 -5.61 -8.63 1.85
CA LEU A 149 -6.76 -7.83 1.43
C LEU A 149 -6.86 -6.54 2.25
N THR A 150 -6.52 -6.59 3.54
CA THR A 150 -6.42 -5.39 4.38
C THR A 150 -5.35 -4.45 3.86
N VAL A 151 -4.14 -4.95 3.60
CA VAL A 151 -3.04 -4.10 3.11
C VAL A 151 -3.36 -3.55 1.71
N ARG A 152 -3.96 -4.34 0.81
CA ARG A 152 -4.46 -3.86 -0.49
C ARG A 152 -5.50 -2.75 -0.33
N LEU A 153 -6.46 -2.90 0.58
CA LEU A 153 -7.48 -1.87 0.85
C LEU A 153 -6.85 -0.57 1.37
N VAL A 154 -5.89 -0.68 2.30
CA VAL A 154 -5.14 0.47 2.82
C VAL A 154 -4.31 1.12 1.72
N SER A 155 -3.70 0.34 0.83
CA SER A 155 -2.96 0.81 -0.35
C SER A 155 -3.85 1.64 -1.28
N PHE A 156 -5.07 1.18 -1.59
CA PHE A 156 -6.04 1.97 -2.37
C PHE A 156 -6.44 3.29 -1.69
N ALA A 157 -6.52 3.32 -0.36
CA ALA A 157 -6.77 4.56 0.38
C ALA A 157 -5.53 5.47 0.50
N GLY A 158 -4.32 4.89 0.38
CA GLY A 158 -3.02 5.55 0.46
C GLY A 158 -2.40 5.63 1.87
N SER A 159 -3.19 5.43 2.93
CA SER A 159 -2.72 5.23 4.31
C SER A 159 -3.87 4.81 5.22
N LEU A 160 -3.56 4.26 6.40
CA LEU A 160 -4.55 3.95 7.43
C LEU A 160 -5.29 5.22 7.88
N ALA A 161 -4.57 6.33 8.02
CA ALA A 161 -5.15 7.62 8.38
C ALA A 161 -6.20 8.11 7.38
N LYS A 162 -5.95 7.90 6.08
CA LYS A 162 -6.93 8.23 5.04
C LYS A 162 -8.10 7.26 5.07
N LEU A 163 -7.84 5.96 5.17
CA LEU A 163 -8.88 4.93 5.23
C LEU A 163 -9.87 5.18 6.38
N ALA A 164 -9.38 5.52 7.58
CA ALA A 164 -10.21 5.80 8.76
C ALA A 164 -11.15 7.00 8.59
N ARG A 165 -10.83 7.93 7.67
CA ARG A 165 -11.66 9.12 7.37
C ARG A 165 -12.68 8.86 6.25
N LEU A 166 -12.51 7.80 5.46
CA LEU A 166 -13.42 7.50 4.36
C LEU A 166 -14.80 7.05 4.88
N PRO A 167 -15.89 7.44 4.22
CA PRO A 167 -17.20 6.86 4.50
C PRO A 167 -17.29 5.43 3.97
N SER A 168 -18.20 4.64 4.53
CA SER A 168 -18.42 3.24 4.15
C SER A 168 -18.74 3.07 2.65
N SER A 169 -19.44 4.02 2.04
CA SER A 169 -19.75 4.02 0.60
C SER A 169 -18.51 4.12 -0.28
N THR A 170 -17.51 4.91 0.12
CA THR A 170 -16.24 5.01 -0.60
C THR A 170 -15.42 3.73 -0.40
N ILE A 171 -15.34 3.21 0.84
CA ILE A 171 -14.63 1.96 1.13
C ILE A 171 -15.22 0.78 0.33
N GLN A 172 -16.53 0.75 0.12
CA GLN A 172 -17.20 -0.26 -0.71
C GLN A 172 -16.69 -0.27 -2.16
N LEU A 173 -16.25 0.88 -2.68
CA LEU A 173 -15.93 1.10 -4.09
C LEU A 173 -14.42 1.26 -4.37
N LEU A 174 -13.56 1.27 -3.34
CA LEU A 174 -12.10 1.32 -3.51
C LEU A 174 -11.62 0.19 -4.43
N GLY A 175 -10.86 0.53 -5.47
CA GLY A 175 -10.41 -0.39 -6.53
C GLY A 175 -11.38 -0.53 -7.73
N ALA A 176 -12.53 0.16 -7.72
CA ALA A 176 -13.47 0.22 -8.85
C ALA A 176 -13.60 1.63 -9.45
N GLU A 177 -12.62 2.50 -9.22
CA GLU A 177 -12.61 3.91 -9.60
C GLU A 177 -12.87 4.08 -11.10
N LYS A 178 -12.22 3.28 -11.95
CA LYS A 178 -12.41 3.34 -13.40
C LYS A 178 -13.87 3.09 -13.82
N ALA A 179 -14.54 2.11 -13.19
CA ALA A 179 -15.94 1.81 -13.47
C ALA A 179 -16.88 2.86 -12.88
N LEU A 180 -16.53 3.40 -11.72
CA LEU A 180 -17.28 4.49 -11.06
C LEU A 180 -17.22 5.77 -11.88
N PHE A 181 -16.04 6.19 -12.33
CA PHE A 181 -15.87 7.38 -13.16
C PHE A 181 -16.51 7.20 -14.53
N ARG A 182 -16.49 6.00 -15.11
CA ARG A 182 -17.25 5.71 -16.33
C ARG A 182 -18.74 5.96 -16.11
N HIS A 183 -19.34 5.39 -15.06
CA HIS A 183 -20.75 5.65 -14.70
C HIS A 183 -21.05 7.14 -14.55
N MET A 184 -20.17 7.91 -13.91
CA MET A 184 -20.34 9.36 -13.75
C MET A 184 -20.29 10.11 -15.09
N SER A 185 -19.49 9.64 -16.05
CA SER A 185 -19.32 10.28 -17.36
C SER A 185 -20.41 9.91 -18.36
N ASP A 186 -20.80 8.64 -18.44
CA ASP A 186 -21.67 8.10 -19.50
C ASP A 186 -23.01 7.55 -19.01
N GLY A 187 -23.25 7.54 -17.69
CA GLY A 187 -24.47 7.00 -17.09
C GLY A 187 -24.60 5.47 -17.12
N SER A 188 -23.52 4.74 -17.45
CA SER A 188 -23.48 3.26 -17.42
C SER A 188 -23.79 2.70 -16.02
N LEU A 189 -24.02 1.40 -15.85
CA LEU A 189 -24.38 0.87 -14.52
C LEU A 189 -23.26 1.10 -13.48
N PRO A 190 -23.57 1.61 -12.27
CA PRO A 190 -22.56 1.84 -11.24
C PRO A 190 -21.96 0.53 -10.72
N PRO A 191 -20.67 0.52 -10.35
CA PRO A 191 -20.05 -0.64 -9.71
C PRO A 191 -20.68 -0.90 -8.34
N LYS A 192 -20.86 -2.18 -8.00
CA LYS A 192 -21.45 -2.60 -6.71
C LYS A 192 -20.40 -2.89 -5.64
N HIS A 193 -19.16 -3.10 -6.04
CA HIS A 193 -18.05 -3.50 -5.18
C HIS A 193 -16.73 -3.17 -5.87
N GLY A 194 -15.73 -2.78 -5.09
CA GLY A 194 -14.34 -2.71 -5.51
C GLY A 194 -13.55 -3.93 -5.03
N ILE A 195 -12.39 -3.70 -4.41
CA ILE A 195 -11.45 -4.72 -3.97
C ILE A 195 -12.05 -5.70 -2.95
N LEU A 196 -13.03 -5.26 -2.16
CA LEU A 196 -13.79 -6.11 -1.22
C LEU A 196 -14.55 -7.25 -1.90
N TYR A 197 -14.68 -7.26 -3.23
CA TYR A 197 -15.18 -8.41 -3.98
C TYR A 197 -14.34 -9.68 -3.77
N GLN A 198 -13.04 -9.53 -3.52
CA GLN A 198 -12.11 -10.64 -3.31
C GLN A 198 -12.40 -11.42 -2.02
N HIS A 199 -13.05 -10.78 -1.04
CA HIS A 199 -13.37 -11.43 0.23
C HIS A 199 -14.25 -12.69 0.02
N PRO A 200 -13.93 -13.84 0.66
CA PRO A 200 -14.64 -15.10 0.44
C PRO A 200 -16.16 -15.00 0.62
N SER A 201 -16.64 -14.28 1.64
CA SER A 201 -18.07 -14.10 1.87
C SER A 201 -18.79 -13.34 0.76
N VAL A 202 -18.09 -12.45 0.04
CA VAL A 202 -18.65 -11.71 -1.10
C VAL A 202 -18.58 -12.57 -2.36
N LYS A 203 -17.41 -13.15 -2.64
CA LYS A 203 -17.18 -13.97 -3.85
C LYS A 203 -18.11 -15.19 -3.90
N GLY A 204 -18.32 -15.86 -2.76
CA GLY A 204 -19.19 -17.03 -2.63
C GLY A 204 -20.69 -16.73 -2.58
N THR A 205 -21.10 -15.46 -2.48
CA THR A 205 -22.52 -15.08 -2.43
C THR A 205 -23.15 -15.03 -3.82
N HIS A 206 -24.43 -15.36 -3.95
CA HIS A 206 -25.19 -15.23 -5.20
C HIS A 206 -25.16 -13.79 -5.77
N ASN A 207 -25.00 -13.62 -7.08
CA ASN A 207 -24.79 -12.33 -7.76
C ASN A 207 -25.78 -11.21 -7.35
N LYS A 208 -27.06 -11.55 -7.15
CA LYS A 208 -28.09 -10.59 -6.70
C LYS A 208 -27.86 -10.04 -5.28
N LYS A 209 -27.20 -10.80 -4.40
CA LYS A 209 -26.95 -10.45 -2.99
C LYS A 209 -25.56 -9.87 -2.73
N LYS A 210 -24.60 -10.02 -3.66
CA LYS A 210 -23.21 -9.54 -3.50
C LYS A 210 -23.12 -8.10 -3.03
N GLY A 211 -23.82 -7.17 -3.69
CA GLY A 211 -23.80 -5.76 -3.29
C GLY A 211 -24.31 -5.48 -1.88
N LYS A 212 -25.27 -6.28 -1.37
CA LYS A 212 -25.74 -6.15 0.03
C LYS A 212 -24.66 -6.62 1.01
N VAL A 213 -24.01 -7.74 0.71
CA VAL A 213 -22.93 -8.30 1.55
C VAL A 213 -21.72 -7.36 1.55
N THR A 214 -21.28 -6.88 0.38
CA THR A 214 -20.16 -5.93 0.29
C THR A 214 -20.46 -4.64 1.06
N ARG A 215 -21.68 -4.10 0.97
CA ARG A 215 -22.06 -2.91 1.74
C ARG A 215 -21.95 -3.15 3.24
N SER A 216 -22.49 -4.27 3.73
CA SER A 216 -22.39 -4.62 5.16
C SER A 216 -20.93 -4.80 5.60
N LEU A 217 -20.10 -5.44 4.77
CA LEU A 217 -18.68 -5.63 5.05
C LEU A 217 -17.94 -4.30 5.10
N ALA A 218 -18.14 -3.43 4.11
CA ALA A 218 -17.56 -2.09 4.07
C ALA A 218 -17.93 -1.24 5.29
N SER A 219 -19.14 -1.37 5.82
CA SER A 219 -19.56 -0.67 7.04
C SER A 219 -18.79 -1.16 8.27
N LYS A 220 -18.60 -2.47 8.41
CA LYS A 220 -17.79 -3.04 9.50
C LYS A 220 -16.32 -2.64 9.39
N VAL A 221 -15.77 -2.69 8.18
CA VAL A 221 -14.39 -2.26 7.90
C VAL A 221 -14.20 -0.77 8.20
N ALA A 222 -15.17 0.09 7.89
CA ALA A 222 -15.10 1.52 8.22
C ALA A 222 -15.00 1.76 9.74
N ILE A 223 -15.70 0.95 10.55
CA ILE A 223 -15.63 1.03 12.01
C ILE A 223 -14.27 0.50 12.49
N ALA A 224 -13.84 -0.66 12.00
CA ALA A 224 -12.54 -1.25 12.35
C ALA A 224 -11.38 -0.31 12.02
N ALA A 225 -11.37 0.33 10.85
CA ALA A 225 -10.34 1.27 10.44
C ALA A 225 -10.25 2.49 11.38
N LYS A 226 -11.38 2.96 11.91
CA LYS A 226 -11.38 4.03 12.91
C LYS A 226 -10.84 3.55 14.25
N ILE A 227 -11.16 2.32 14.65
CA ILE A 227 -10.60 1.74 15.89
C ILE A 227 -9.08 1.61 15.76
N ASP A 228 -8.60 0.96 14.69
CA ASP A 228 -7.16 0.76 14.46
C ASP A 228 -6.39 2.09 14.41
N PHE A 229 -6.96 3.15 13.80
CA PHE A 229 -6.26 4.44 13.69
C PHE A 229 -6.35 5.33 14.95
N TYR A 230 -7.51 5.42 15.58
CA TYR A 230 -7.73 6.39 16.67
C TYR A 230 -7.47 5.80 18.05
N ARG A 231 -7.58 4.48 18.24
CA ARG A 231 -7.41 3.86 19.56
C ARG A 231 -5.94 3.79 19.99
N GLY A 232 -5.01 3.63 19.06
CA GLY A 232 -3.56 3.61 19.33
C GLY A 232 -2.92 4.99 19.58
N LYS A 233 -3.70 6.09 19.62
CA LYS A 233 -3.20 7.45 19.92
C LYS A 233 -3.40 7.88 21.37
N ASN A 234 -4.06 7.05 22.18
CA ASN A 234 -4.44 7.39 23.55
C ASN A 234 -3.58 6.67 24.62
N GLU A 235 -2.43 6.12 24.23
CA GLU A 235 -1.34 5.69 25.11
C GLU A 235 -0.08 6.49 24.74
#